data_AF-W6S6Y2-F1
#
_entry.id   AF-W6S6Y2-F1
#
_cell.length_a   1.000
_cell.length_b   1.000
_cell.length_c   1.000
_cell.angle_alpha   90.00
_cell.angle_beta   90.00
_cell.angle_gamma   90.00
#
_symmetry.space_group_name_H-M   'P 1'
#
loop_
_entity.id
_entity.type
_entity.pdbx_description
1 polymer ?
#
loop_
_entity_poly.entity_id
_entity_poly.type
_entity_poly.pdbx_seq_one_letter_code
_entity_poly.pdbx_strand_id
1 'polypeptide(L)'
;MPLDNDFARLSDFEPMEAELTAIRRHLHAHPELSFEEAETARFVAEKLESWGYEVTRNVGGHGVVARMTVGAGKKSIAIRADMDALPITEETGRPYASTVTGKMHACGQ
;
A
#
# COMPACT_ATOMS: atom_id res chain seq x y z
N MET A 1 29.35 -23.29 -3.46
CA MET A 1 28.23 -23.35 -2.49
C MET A 1 26.96 -23.21 -3.32
N PRO A 2 25.95 -24.06 -3.12
CA PRO A 2 24.68 -23.85 -3.80
C PRO A 2 24.09 -22.52 -3.31
N LEU A 3 23.50 -21.74 -4.22
CA LEU A 3 22.68 -20.59 -3.88
C LEU A 3 21.38 -21.11 -3.26
N ASP A 4 21.44 -21.54 -2.00
CA ASP A 4 20.25 -21.89 -1.24
C ASP A 4 19.48 -20.59 -0.94
N ASN A 5 18.48 -20.31 -1.78
CA ASN A 5 17.23 -19.68 -1.38
C ASN A 5 17.26 -18.33 -0.59
N ASP A 6 18.23 -17.44 -0.85
CA ASP A 6 18.35 -16.14 -0.16
C ASP A 6 17.34 -15.05 -0.58
N PHE A 7 16.43 -15.33 -1.51
CA PHE A 7 15.49 -14.35 -2.06
C PHE A 7 14.05 -14.81 -1.94
N ALA A 8 13.16 -13.86 -1.62
CA ALA A 8 11.73 -14.08 -1.64
C ALA A 8 11.25 -14.46 -3.05
N ARG A 9 10.37 -15.45 -3.13
CA ARG A 9 9.66 -15.91 -4.32
C ARG A 9 8.21 -15.47 -4.25
N LEU A 10 7.53 -15.42 -5.40
CA LEU A 10 6.08 -15.13 -5.42
C LEU A 10 5.28 -16.13 -4.56
N SER A 11 5.70 -17.40 -4.55
CA SER A 11 5.08 -18.46 -3.74
C SER A 11 5.13 -18.17 -2.24
N ASP A 12 6.10 -17.41 -1.76
CA ASP A 12 6.25 -17.09 -0.34
C ASP A 12 5.11 -16.19 0.16
N PHE A 13 4.40 -15.53 -0.76
CA PHE A 13 3.28 -14.63 -0.47
C PHE A 13 1.91 -15.27 -0.72
N GLU A 14 1.83 -16.50 -1.23
CA GLU A 14 0.54 -17.22 -1.41
C GLU A 14 -0.31 -17.27 -0.13
N PRO A 15 0.25 -17.50 1.08
CA PRO A 15 -0.54 -17.46 2.31
C PRO A 15 -1.17 -16.08 2.60
N MET A 16 -0.64 -15.01 2.01
CA MET A 16 -1.09 -13.63 2.19
C MET A 16 -2.04 -13.17 1.08
N GLU A 17 -2.29 -13.97 0.04
CA GLU A 17 -3.05 -13.55 -1.15
C GLU A 17 -4.42 -12.96 -0.80
N ALA A 18 -5.14 -13.62 0.12
CA ALA A 18 -6.45 -13.16 0.56
C ALA A 18 -6.39 -11.80 1.26
N GLU A 19 -5.39 -11.58 2.13
CA GLU A 19 -5.21 -10.31 2.82
C GLU A 19 -4.80 -9.21 1.84
N LEU A 20 -3.83 -9.47 0.96
CA LEU A 20 -3.36 -8.50 -0.03
C LEU A 20 -4.49 -8.12 -1.00
N THR A 21 -5.31 -9.09 -1.41
CA THR A 21 -6.51 -8.84 -2.22
C THR A 21 -7.52 -7.97 -1.46
N ALA A 22 -7.74 -8.23 -0.18
CA ALA A 22 -8.64 -7.43 0.65
C ALA A 22 -8.14 -6.00 0.83
N ILE A 23 -6.84 -5.81 1.06
CA ILE A 23 -6.18 -4.49 1.12
C ILE A 23 -6.40 -3.73 -0.18
N ARG A 24 -6.07 -4.34 -1.33
CA ARG A 24 -6.23 -3.70 -2.64
C ARG A 24 -7.69 -3.32 -2.92
N ARG A 25 -8.65 -4.19 -2.57
CA ARG A 25 -10.08 -3.92 -2.75
C ARG A 25 -10.60 -2.85 -1.81
N HIS A 26 -10.08 -2.79 -0.57
CA HIS A 26 -10.42 -1.73 0.38
C HIS A 26 -9.97 -0.37 -0.14
N LEU A 27 -8.71 -0.25 -0.58
CA LEU A 27 -8.18 0.98 -1.17
C LEU A 27 -8.96 1.39 -2.41
N HIS A 28 -9.20 0.46 -3.34
CA HIS A 28 -9.98 0.71 -4.56
C HIS A 28 -11.40 1.25 -4.26
N ALA A 29 -12.06 0.70 -3.23
CA ALA A 29 -13.41 1.10 -2.86
C ALA A 29 -13.48 2.47 -2.15
N HIS A 30 -12.38 2.93 -1.53
CA HIS A 30 -12.34 4.18 -0.76
C HIS A 30 -11.27 5.15 -1.31
N PRO A 31 -11.36 5.57 -2.58
CA PRO A 31 -10.35 6.41 -3.21
C PRO A 31 -10.35 7.84 -2.65
N GLU A 32 -9.17 8.38 -2.42
CA GLU A 32 -8.95 9.79 -2.04
C GLU A 32 -8.06 10.49 -3.06
N LEU A 33 -8.32 11.77 -3.33
CA LEU A 33 -7.58 12.53 -4.34
C LEU A 33 -6.21 12.96 -3.81
N SER A 34 -5.34 13.39 -4.71
CA SER A 34 -4.06 14.01 -4.36
C SER A 34 -4.25 15.11 -3.30
N PHE A 35 -3.49 15.04 -2.21
CA PHE A 35 -3.57 15.92 -1.03
C PHE A 35 -4.82 15.78 -0.14
N GLU A 36 -5.66 14.78 -0.36
CA GLU A 36 -6.85 14.47 0.45
C GLU A 36 -6.80 13.06 1.08
N GLU A 37 -5.67 12.36 1.00
CA GLU A 37 -5.49 10.92 1.29
C GLU A 37 -5.38 10.58 2.78
N ALA A 38 -6.16 11.23 3.63
CA ALA A 38 -6.05 11.10 5.07
C ALA A 38 -6.40 9.68 5.56
N GLU A 39 -7.49 9.09 5.06
CA GLU A 39 -7.91 7.75 5.47
C GLU A 39 -7.03 6.65 4.85
N THR A 40 -6.58 6.85 3.62
CA THR A 40 -5.64 5.99 2.90
C THR A 40 -4.30 5.95 3.63
N ALA A 41 -3.75 7.12 3.99
CA ALA A 41 -2.54 7.23 4.78
C ALA A 41 -2.68 6.53 6.14
N ARG A 42 -3.83 6.74 6.82
CA ARG A 42 -4.12 6.11 8.10
C ARG A 42 -4.11 4.59 7.98
N PHE A 43 -4.84 4.06 7.00
CA PHE A 43 -4.97 2.62 6.75
C PHE A 43 -3.63 1.97 6.40
N VAL A 44 -2.85 2.57 5.49
CA VAL A 44 -1.53 2.08 5.09
C VAL A 44 -0.57 2.05 6.29
N ALA A 45 -0.55 3.11 7.09
CA ALA A 45 0.31 3.19 8.26
C ALA A 45 -0.09 2.17 9.34
N GLU A 46 -1.38 1.96 9.60
CA GLU A 46 -1.87 0.92 10.53
C GLU A 46 -1.45 -0.49 10.08
N LYS A 47 -1.53 -0.78 8.77
CA LYS A 47 -1.06 -2.06 8.21
C LYS A 47 0.45 -2.24 8.41
N LEU A 48 1.25 -1.23 8.06
CA LEU A 48 2.70 -1.27 8.22
C LEU A 48 3.12 -1.43 9.70
N GLU A 49 2.47 -0.71 10.62
CA GLU A 49 2.67 -0.87 12.07
C GLU A 49 2.33 -2.29 12.53
N SER A 50 1.20 -2.85 12.05
CA SER A 50 0.78 -4.22 12.40
C SER A 50 1.75 -5.30 11.92
N TRP A 51 2.50 -5.02 10.85
CA TRP A 51 3.56 -5.90 10.33
C TRP A 51 4.91 -5.67 11.03
N GLY A 52 4.99 -4.74 11.99
CA GLY A 52 6.18 -4.51 12.82
C GLY A 52 7.17 -3.47 12.25
N TYR A 53 6.76 -2.67 11.27
CA TYR A 53 7.59 -1.57 10.80
C TYR A 53 7.56 -0.38 11.78
N GLU A 54 8.67 0.35 11.84
CA GLU A 54 8.68 1.69 12.42
C GLU A 54 8.11 2.67 11.40
N VAL A 55 6.99 3.31 11.74
CA VAL A 55 6.25 4.15 10.80
C VAL A 55 6.31 5.61 11.21
N THR A 56 6.75 6.45 10.27
CA THR A 56 6.64 7.90 10.34
C THR A 56 5.46 8.34 9.48
N ARG A 57 4.46 8.93 10.12
CA ARG A 57 3.26 9.47 9.47
C ARG A 57 3.43 10.98 9.19
N ASN A 58 2.56 11.53 8.37
CA ASN A 58 2.46 12.95 8.05
C ASN A 58 3.70 13.56 7.37
N VAL A 59 4.40 12.78 6.56
CA VAL A 59 5.57 13.24 5.81
C VAL A 59 5.10 14.08 4.63
N GLY A 60 5.25 15.41 4.74
CA GLY A 60 4.84 16.33 3.68
C GLY A 60 3.33 16.40 3.43
N GLY A 61 2.51 16.13 4.47
CA GLY A 61 1.05 16.07 4.34
C GLY A 61 0.56 14.69 4.76
N HIS A 62 0.13 13.87 3.80
CA HIS A 62 -0.37 12.51 4.04
C HIS A 62 0.67 11.40 3.80
N GLY A 63 1.92 11.75 3.48
CA GLY A 63 2.96 10.76 3.20
C GLY A 63 3.26 9.85 4.41
N VAL A 64 3.48 8.56 4.11
CA VAL A 64 3.86 7.53 5.09
C VAL A 64 5.24 6.97 4.72
N VAL A 65 6.14 6.91 5.70
CA VAL A 65 7.45 6.27 5.54
C VAL A 65 7.57 5.15 6.57
N ALA A 66 7.71 3.92 6.11
CA ALA A 66 7.99 2.76 6.95
C ALA A 66 9.46 2.34 6.85
N ARG A 67 10.04 2.01 8.00
CA ARG A 67 11.44 1.58 8.11
C ARG A 67 11.53 0.26 8.84
N MET A 68 12.41 -0.60 8.34
CA MET A 68 12.88 -1.80 9.03
C MET A 68 14.40 -1.85 8.90
N THR A 69 15.08 -2.31 9.95
CA THR A 69 16.54 -2.53 9.94
C THR A 69 16.79 -4.01 10.14
N VAL A 70 17.57 -4.61 9.24
CA VAL A 70 18.00 -6.01 9.32
C VAL A 70 19.52 -6.04 9.48
N GLY A 71 20.00 -6.61 10.58
CA GLY A 71 21.43 -6.64 10.93
C GLY A 71 22.00 -5.28 11.34
N ALA A 72 23.34 -5.16 11.31
CA ALA A 72 24.07 -3.96 11.76
C ALA A 72 24.68 -3.12 10.61
N GLY A 73 24.22 -3.36 9.37
CA GLY A 73 24.70 -2.64 8.19
C GLY A 73 24.31 -1.16 8.20
N LYS A 74 25.11 -0.31 7.56
CA LYS A 74 24.85 1.14 7.41
C LYS A 74 24.27 1.54 6.05
N LYS A 75 24.02 0.57 5.16
CA LYS A 75 23.46 0.81 3.82
C LYS A 75 21.93 0.79 3.90
N SER A 76 21.29 1.58 3.04
CA SER A 76 19.83 1.65 2.96
C SER A 76 19.38 1.60 1.50
N ILE A 77 18.21 1.02 1.26
CA ILE A 77 17.46 1.08 0.00
C ILE A 77 16.05 1.59 0.31
N ALA A 78 15.39 2.20 -0.68
CA ALA A 78 14.02 2.67 -0.56
C ALA A 78 13.17 2.08 -1.68
N ILE A 79 11.94 1.69 -1.34
CA ILE A 79 10.90 1.25 -2.28
C ILE A 79 9.76 2.25 -2.13
N ARG A 80 9.16 2.67 -3.25
CA ARG A 80 8.11 3.69 -3.28
C ARG A 80 6.88 3.18 -4.01
N ALA A 81 5.71 3.43 -3.42
CA ALA A 81 4.40 3.32 -4.04
C ALA A 81 3.65 4.66 -3.89
N ASP A 82 2.82 5.02 -4.85
CA ASP A 82 1.79 6.05 -4.70
C ASP A 82 0.50 5.44 -4.15
N MET A 83 -0.41 6.30 -3.70
CA MET A 83 -1.68 5.90 -3.07
C MET A 83 -2.82 6.88 -3.35
N ASP A 84 -2.62 7.91 -4.17
CA ASP A 84 -3.68 8.86 -4.52
C ASP A 84 -4.56 8.32 -5.65
N ALA A 85 -5.79 8.80 -5.74
CA ALA A 85 -6.76 8.43 -6.77
C ALA A 85 -6.99 9.58 -7.78
N LEU A 86 -7.86 9.34 -8.76
CA LEU A 86 -8.21 10.31 -9.80
C LEU A 86 -9.67 10.77 -9.72
N PRO A 87 -9.98 12.00 -10.19
CA PRO A 87 -11.35 12.54 -10.24
C PRO A 87 -12.15 11.95 -11.41
N ILE A 88 -12.37 10.63 -11.38
CA ILE A 88 -13.04 9.85 -12.42
C ILE A 88 -14.18 9.06 -11.77
N THR A 89 -15.36 9.08 -12.40
CA THR A 89 -16.47 8.21 -11.98
C THR A 89 -16.19 6.79 -12.46
N GLU A 90 -16.20 5.82 -11.55
CA GLU A 90 -15.96 4.43 -11.88
C GLU A 90 -17.17 3.79 -12.59
N GLU A 91 -16.93 3.14 -13.73
CA GLU A 91 -17.94 2.44 -14.53
C GLU A 91 -17.66 0.93 -14.68
N THR A 92 -16.79 0.36 -13.84
CA THR A 92 -16.34 -1.03 -13.99
C THR A 92 -17.42 -2.06 -13.59
N GLY A 93 -18.39 -1.67 -12.76
CA GLY A 93 -19.42 -2.57 -12.21
C GLY A 93 -18.86 -3.65 -11.28
N ARG A 94 -17.61 -3.54 -10.80
CA ARG A 94 -16.98 -4.55 -9.95
C ARG A 94 -17.58 -4.55 -8.54
N PRO A 95 -17.58 -5.70 -7.83
CA PRO A 95 -18.07 -5.76 -6.44
C PRO A 95 -17.27 -4.90 -5.44
N TYR A 96 -16.08 -4.45 -5.83
CA TYR A 96 -15.19 -3.58 -5.05
C TYR A 96 -15.02 -2.20 -5.69
N ALA A 97 -15.90 -1.82 -6.61
CA ALA A 97 -15.87 -0.49 -7.21
C ALA A 97 -15.93 0.61 -6.14
N SER A 98 -15.38 1.77 -6.47
CA SER A 98 -15.40 2.97 -5.66
C SER A 98 -16.80 3.25 -5.11
N THR A 99 -16.89 3.45 -3.80
CA THR A 99 -18.10 3.91 -3.12
C THR A 99 -18.18 5.44 -3.08
N VAL A 100 -17.15 6.13 -3.58
CA VAL A 100 -17.04 7.59 -3.57
C VAL A 100 -17.29 8.14 -4.97
N THR A 101 -18.46 8.75 -5.16
CA THR A 101 -18.86 9.29 -6.47
C THR A 101 -17.83 10.28 -7.02
N GLY A 102 -17.43 10.08 -8.28
CA GLY A 102 -16.47 10.95 -8.97
C GLY A 102 -15.01 10.72 -8.60
N LYS A 103 -14.68 9.71 -7.79
CA LYS A 103 -13.30 9.33 -7.45
C LYS A 103 -13.06 7.85 -7.76
N MET A 104 -11.87 7.51 -8.30
CA MET A 104 -11.49 6.14 -8.63
C MET A 104 -9.97 5.96 -8.64
N HIS A 105 -9.48 4.84 -8.12
CA HIS A 105 -8.12 4.35 -8.40
C HIS A 105 -8.03 3.80 -9.84
N ALA A 106 -7.93 4.71 -10.81
CA ALA A 106 -7.93 4.36 -12.24
C ALA A 106 -6.51 4.12 -12.83
N CYS A 107 -5.45 4.45 -12.08
CA CYS A 107 -4.05 4.21 -12.50
C CYS A 107 -3.40 3.00 -11.82
N GLY A 108 -4.12 2.28 -10.96
CA GLY A 108 -3.59 1.11 -10.25
C GLY A 108 -2.72 1.43 -9.03
N GLN A 109 -2.82 2.68 -8.51
CA GLN A 109 -2.37 3.01 -7.16
C GLN A 109 -3.18 2.23 -6.11
#